data_AF-A0A1C7DK89-F1
#
_entry.id   AF-A0A1C7DK89-F1
#
_cell.length_a   1.000
_cell.length_b   1.000
_cell.length_c   1.000
_cell.angle_alpha   90.00
_cell.angle_beta   90.00
_cell.angle_gamma   90.00
#
_symmetry.space_group_name_H-M   'P 1'
#
loop_
_entity.id
_entity.type
_entity.pdbx_description
1 polymer ?
#
loop_
_entity_poly.entity_id
_entity_poly.type
_entity_poly.pdbx_seq_one_letter_code
_entity_poly.pdbx_strand_id
1 'polypeptide(L)'
;MTIDEKLMTGIRNREKQALSDLYDRYHRIIWNIARQSETDCSVCEQLVTHVFRAVWAKPQDFIQNRKLLMLLIDCCRSRSAATIKKN
;
A
#
# COMPACT_ATOMS: atom_id res chain seq x y z
N MET A 1 -16.20 -3.56 -13.44
CA MET A 1 -15.16 -4.19 -12.61
C MET A 1 -13.81 -3.65 -13.07
N THR A 2 -13.24 -2.72 -12.30
CA THR A 2 -11.90 -2.18 -12.55
C THR A 2 -10.84 -3.25 -12.24
N ILE A 3 -9.62 -3.04 -12.71
CA ILE A 3 -8.51 -3.94 -12.39
C ILE A 3 -8.26 -3.95 -10.88
N ASP A 4 -8.39 -2.80 -10.22
CA ASP A 4 -8.28 -2.66 -8.77
C ASP A 4 -9.26 -3.55 -8.02
N GLU A 5 -10.53 -3.57 -8.44
CA GLU A 5 -11.54 -4.43 -7.83
C GLU A 5 -11.21 -5.92 -8.00
N LYS A 6 -10.66 -6.32 -9.16
CA LYS A 6 -10.22 -7.71 -9.39
C LYS A 6 -9.05 -8.08 -8.49
N LEU A 7 -8.04 -7.22 -8.39
CA LEU A 7 -6.87 -7.44 -7.54
C LEU A 7 -7.29 -7.54 -6.07
N MET A 8 -8.13 -6.62 -5.60
CA MET A 8 -8.62 -6.64 -4.22
C MET A 8 -9.49 -7.86 -3.92
N THR A 9 -10.29 -8.32 -4.89
CA THR A 9 -11.06 -9.56 -4.75
C THR A 9 -10.13 -10.77 -4.63
N GLY A 10 -9.10 -10.86 -5.47
CA GLY A 10 -8.10 -11.93 -5.37
C GLY A 10 -7.34 -11.90 -4.05
N ILE A 11 -6.93 -10.72 -3.57
CA ILE A 11 -6.27 -10.56 -2.26
C ILE A 11 -7.20 -11.02 -1.13
N ARG A 12 -8.50 -10.70 -1.21
CA ARG A 12 -9.51 -11.17 -0.24
C ARG A 12 -9.62 -12.70 -0.25
N ASN A 13 -9.53 -13.31 -1.42
CA ASN A 13 -9.49 -14.76 -1.59
C ASN A 13 -8.13 -15.40 -1.22
N ARG A 14 -7.18 -14.61 -0.67
CA ARG A 14 -5.81 -15.04 -0.36
C ARG A 14 -5.02 -15.52 -1.59
N GLU A 15 -5.32 -14.96 -2.76
CA GLU A 15 -4.57 -15.22 -3.98
C GLU A 15 -3.27 -14.42 -3.98
N LYS A 16 -2.14 -15.13 -3.87
CA LYS A 16 -0.79 -14.51 -3.90
C LYS A 16 -0.52 -13.79 -5.22
N GLN A 17 -1.06 -14.30 -6.32
CA GLN A 17 -0.91 -13.69 -7.64
C GLN A 17 -1.48 -12.26 -7.67
N ALA A 18 -2.65 -12.06 -7.06
CA ALA A 18 -3.29 -10.76 -6.99
C ALA A 18 -2.48 -9.75 -6.16
N LEU A 19 -1.88 -10.20 -5.05
CA LEU A 19 -0.95 -9.36 -4.28
C LEU A 19 0.29 -9.01 -5.10
N SER A 20 0.83 -9.95 -5.88
CA SER A 20 2.01 -9.74 -6.71
C SER A 20 1.75 -8.73 -7.83
N ASP A 21 0.60 -8.82 -8.50
CA ASP A 21 0.21 -7.87 -9.56
C ASP A 21 -0.08 -6.47 -8.99
N LEU A 22 -0.70 -6.42 -7.81
CA LEU A 22 -0.89 -5.17 -7.06
C LEU A 22 0.47 -4.56 -6.67
N TYR A 23 1.42 -5.37 -6.22
CA TYR A 23 2.77 -4.92 -5.91
C TYR A 23 3.45 -4.35 -7.15
N ASP A 24 3.50 -5.07 -8.26
CA ASP A 24 4.15 -4.62 -9.50
C ASP A 24 3.63 -3.25 -9.98
N ARG A 25 2.29 -3.07 -9.97
CA ARG A 25 1.65 -1.82 -10.40
C ARG A 25 1.89 -0.65 -9.45
N TYR A 26 1.70 -0.87 -8.16
CA TYR A 26 1.64 0.22 -7.18
C TYR A 26 2.95 0.47 -6.47
N HIS A 27 3.88 -0.49 -6.46
CA HIS A 27 5.16 -0.39 -5.76
C HIS A 27 5.92 0.87 -6.17
N ARG A 28 6.04 1.10 -7.48
CA ARG A 28 6.78 2.26 -8.00
C ARG A 28 6.15 3.59 -7.59
N ILE A 29 4.82 3.65 -7.51
CA ILE A 29 4.09 4.86 -7.13
C ILE A 29 4.25 5.12 -5.63
N ILE A 30 4.02 4.11 -4.78
CA ILE A 30 4.14 4.23 -3.32
C ILE A 30 5.60 4.51 -2.94
N TRP A 31 6.57 3.87 -3.60
CA TRP A 31 7.99 4.16 -3.42
C TRP A 31 8.31 5.63 -3.69
N ASN A 32 7.82 6.17 -4.81
CA ASN A 32 8.07 7.57 -5.16
C ASN A 32 7.46 8.55 -4.15
N ILE A 33 6.31 8.21 -3.56
CA ILE A 33 5.64 9.02 -2.53
C ILE A 33 6.36 8.91 -1.19
N ALA A 34 6.81 7.70 -0.83
CA ALA A 34 7.62 7.47 0.35
C ALA A 34 8.94 8.27 0.26
N ARG A 35 9.62 8.24 -0.90
CA ARG A 35 10.85 9.00 -1.15
C ARG A 35 10.67 10.52 -1.11
N GLN A 36 9.47 11.03 -1.39
CA GLN A 36 9.15 12.45 -1.23
C GLN A 36 8.97 12.85 0.24
N SER A 37 8.61 11.89 1.10
CA SER A 37 8.36 12.14 2.53
C SER A 37 9.57 11.81 3.39
N GLU A 38 10.34 10.79 3.01
CA GLU A 38 11.47 10.24 3.76
C GLU A 38 12.71 10.16 2.87
N THR A 39 13.85 10.63 3.36
CA THR A 39 15.12 10.60 2.61
C THR A 39 15.85 9.26 2.74
N ASP A 40 15.55 8.49 3.79
CA ASP A 40 16.17 7.19 4.03
C ASP A 40 15.51 6.08 3.18
N CYS A 41 16.32 5.41 2.35
CA CYS A 41 15.85 4.33 1.49
C CYS A 41 15.31 3.13 2.29
N SER A 42 15.91 2.83 3.44
CA SER A 42 15.49 1.70 4.28
C SER A 42 14.11 1.97 4.89
N VAL A 43 13.86 3.22 5.32
CA VAL A 43 12.52 3.63 5.80
C VAL A 43 11.51 3.59 4.67
N CYS A 44 11.86 4.05 3.46
CA CYS A 44 10.98 3.98 2.29
C CYS A 44 10.56 2.53 1.98
N GLU A 45 11.53 1.61 1.95
CA GLU A 45 11.25 0.19 1.70
C GLU A 45 10.34 -0.42 2.76
N GLN A 46 10.59 -0.08 4.03
CA GLN A 46 9.74 -0.51 5.13
C GLN A 46 8.32 0.05 5.02
N LEU A 47 8.16 1.32 4.64
CA LEU A 47 6.85 1.95 4.43
C LEU A 47 6.08 1.23 3.32
N VAL A 48 6.72 1.04 2.16
CA VAL A 48 6.14 0.37 1.01
C VAL A 48 5.71 -1.05 1.38
N THR A 49 6.61 -1.83 1.99
CA THR A 49 6.33 -3.19 2.46
C THR A 49 5.20 -3.22 3.47
N HIS A 50 5.14 -2.24 4.38
CA HIS A 50 4.10 -2.13 5.39
C HIS A 50 2.72 -1.88 4.77
N VAL A 51 2.63 -0.98 3.78
CA VAL A 51 1.38 -0.69 3.07
C VAL A 51 0.84 -1.97 2.42
N PHE A 52 1.67 -2.71 1.68
CA PHE A 52 1.24 -3.96 1.04
C PHE A 52 0.87 -5.05 2.06
N ARG A 53 1.61 -5.14 3.18
CA ARG A 53 1.25 -6.04 4.29
C ARG A 53 -0.09 -5.66 4.92
N ALA A 54 -0.39 -4.38 5.08
CA ALA A 54 -1.66 -3.90 5.61
C ALA A 54 -2.83 -4.27 4.67
N VAL A 55 -2.64 -4.10 3.36
CA VAL A 55 -3.60 -4.54 2.34
C VAL A 55 -3.84 -6.05 2.40
N TRP A 56 -2.79 -6.85 2.55
CA TRP A 56 -2.91 -8.29 2.71
C TRP A 56 -3.57 -8.71 4.03
N ALA A 57 -3.30 -8.01 5.12
CA ALA A 57 -3.84 -8.30 6.44
C ALA A 57 -5.33 -7.95 6.52
N LYS A 58 -5.71 -6.78 6.01
CA LYS A 58 -7.08 -6.24 6.07
C LYS A 58 -7.48 -5.63 4.71
N PRO A 59 -7.71 -6.46 3.67
CA PRO A 59 -8.07 -5.95 2.34
C PRO A 59 -9.39 -5.19 2.34
N GLN A 60 -10.30 -5.49 3.27
CA GLN A 60 -11.60 -4.83 3.42
C GLN A 60 -11.51 -3.30 3.66
N ASP A 61 -10.48 -2.82 4.35
CA ASP A 61 -10.25 -1.39 4.55
C ASP A 61 -9.93 -0.67 3.23
N PHE A 62 -9.41 -1.41 2.25
CA PHE A 62 -8.97 -0.89 0.96
C PHE A 62 -10.00 -1.08 -0.17
N ILE A 63 -11.18 -1.64 0.15
CA ILE A 63 -12.29 -1.89 -0.79
C ILE A 63 -13.41 -0.85 -0.64
N GLN A 64 -13.31 0.08 0.33
CA GLN A 64 -14.25 1.20 0.42
C GLN A 64 -14.26 1.97 -0.90
N ASN A 65 -15.43 2.48 -1.31
CA ASN A 65 -15.84 3.11 -2.59
C ASN A 65 -14.99 4.32 -3.09
N ARG A 66 -13.69 4.32 -2.76
CA ARG A 66 -12.64 5.29 -3.05
C ARG A 66 -11.59 4.61 -3.94
N LYS A 67 -10.81 5.41 -4.65
CA LYS A 67 -9.70 4.90 -5.47
C LYS A 67 -8.68 4.19 -4.57
N LEU A 68 -8.36 2.94 -4.89
CA LEU A 68 -7.38 2.12 -4.18
C LEU A 68 -6.06 2.87 -3.94
N LEU A 69 -5.56 3.55 -4.97
CA LEU A 69 -4.36 4.39 -4.89
C LEU A 69 -4.42 5.41 -3.75
N MET A 70 -5.56 6.08 -3.57
CA MET A 70 -5.72 7.10 -2.52
C MET A 70 -5.62 6.47 -1.13
N LEU A 71 -6.18 5.26 -0.94
CA LEU A 71 -6.10 4.52 0.32
C LEU A 71 -4.67 4.03 0.62
N LEU A 72 -3.92 3.62 -0.41
CA LEU A 72 -2.51 3.25 -0.28
C LEU A 72 -1.65 4.46 0.13
N ILE A 73 -1.91 5.63 -0.47
CA ILE A 73 -1.20 6.87 -0.15
C ILE A 73 -1.52 7.31 1.28
N ASP A 74 -2.78 7.25 1.68
CA ASP A 74 -3.22 7.60 3.03
C ASP A 74 -2.58 6.68 4.08
N CYS A 75 -2.54 5.37 3.81
CA CYS A 75 -1.85 4.38 4.65
C CYS A 75 -0.34 4.67 4.75
N CYS A 76 0.30 4.99 3.63
CA CYS A 76 1.72 5.35 3.60
C CYS A 76 1.99 6.59 4.46
N ARG A 77 1.22 7.66 4.28
CA ARG A 77 1.36 8.93 5.03
C ARG A 77 1.07 8.77 6.52
N SER A 78 0.02 8.03 6.87
CA SER A 78 -0.33 7.72 8.26
C SER A 78 0.82 7.00 8.96
N ARG A 79 1.51 6.11 8.25
CA ARG A 79 2.69 5.42 8.78
C ARG A 79 3.91 6.34 8.89
N SER A 80 4.18 7.18 7.88
CA SER A 80 5.25 8.19 7.94
C SER A 80 5.10 9.09 9.17
N ALA A 81 3.88 9.56 9.44
CA ALA A 81 3.60 10.36 10.64
C ALA A 81 3.82 9.59 11.95
N ALA A 82 3.56 8.28 11.96
CA ALA A 82 3.80 7.43 13.13
C ALA A 82 5.29 7.14 13.38
N THR A 83 6.13 7.09 12.33
CA THR A 83 7.59 6.95 12.47
C THR A 83 8.24 8.23 12.98
N ILE A 84 7.74 9.42 12.59
CA ILE A 84 8.25 10.71 13.06
C ILE A 84 7.98 10.94 14.56
N LYS A 85 6.89 10.38 15.10
CA LYS A 85 6.47 10.57 16.50
C LYS A 85 7.31 9.83 17.55
N LYS A 86 8.40 9.15 17.17
CA LYS A 86 9.19 8.29 18.06
C LYS A 86 10.56 8.86 18.46
N ASN A 87 10.81 10.15 18.25
CA ASN A 87 12.06 10.82 18.61
C ASN A 87 11.85 11.94 19.62
#